data_AF-A0A7Y4U9K3-F1
#
_entry.id   AF-A0A7Y4U9K3-F1
#
_cell.length_a   1.000
_cell.length_b   1.000
_cell.length_c   1.000
_cell.angle_alpha   90.00
_cell.angle_beta   90.00
_cell.angle_gamma   90.00
#
_symmetry.space_group_name_H-M   'P 1'
#
loop_
_entity.id
_entity.type
_entity.pdbx_description
1 polymer ?
#
loop_
_entity_poly.entity_id
_entity_poly.type
_entity_poly.pdbx_seq_one_letter_code
_entity_poly.pdbx_strand_id
1 'polypeptide(L)'
;MATAVESTTPSYRFDDRNMQWRKLGDFEHFEVFIFSVDEAKNIADFIIKFEPSKQIFLHRHLALTNTFVVDGEHIIYEANGKVRE
;
A
#
# COMPACT_ATOMS: atom_id res chain seq x y z
N MET A 1 9.40 1.01 42.54
CA MET A 1 9.90 1.24 41.17
C MET A 1 9.38 0.09 40.32
N ALA A 2 8.48 0.36 39.38
CA ALA A 2 7.90 -0.67 38.52
C ALA A 2 8.76 -0.77 37.25
N THR A 3 9.38 -1.92 37.06
CA THR A 3 10.12 -2.27 35.83
C THR A 3 9.11 -2.47 34.71
N ALA A 4 9.16 -1.64 33.69
CA ALA A 4 8.39 -1.84 32.47
C ALA A 4 8.91 -3.09 31.75
N VAL A 5 8.02 -4.03 31.49
CA VAL A 5 8.32 -5.18 30.63
C VAL A 5 8.21 -4.69 29.20
N GLU A 6 9.34 -4.60 28.52
CA GLU A 6 9.40 -4.26 27.10
C GLU A 6 8.78 -5.42 26.31
N SER A 7 7.61 -5.19 25.72
CA SER A 7 6.97 -6.16 24.84
C SER A 7 7.72 -6.22 23.53
N THR A 8 8.63 -7.19 23.37
CA THR A 8 9.26 -7.48 22.08
C THR A 8 8.22 -8.10 21.15
N THR A 9 7.42 -7.27 20.48
CA THR A 9 6.55 -7.73 19.40
C THR A 9 7.45 -8.31 18.31
N PRO A 10 7.34 -9.60 17.97
CA PRO A 10 8.08 -10.15 16.84
C PRO A 10 7.74 -9.36 15.58
N SER A 11 8.75 -8.84 14.87
CA SER A 11 8.56 -8.15 13.60
C SER A 11 8.27 -9.17 12.50
N TYR A 12 7.03 -9.66 12.47
CA TYR A 12 6.54 -10.38 11.31
C TYR A 12 6.36 -9.39 10.17
N ARG A 13 7.30 -9.41 9.22
CA ARG A 13 7.17 -8.70 7.95
C ARG A 13 6.41 -9.54 6.95
N PHE A 14 5.65 -8.87 6.09
CA PHE A 14 4.99 -9.52 4.97
C PHE A 14 6.06 -10.11 4.03
N ASP A 15 5.99 -11.43 3.77
CA ASP A 15 6.93 -12.11 2.87
C ASP A 15 6.41 -12.06 1.43
N ASP A 16 6.98 -11.14 0.66
CA ASP A 16 6.60 -10.88 -0.72
C ASP A 16 7.63 -11.37 -1.74
N ARG A 17 8.59 -12.22 -1.33
CA ARG A 17 9.72 -12.65 -2.16
C ARG A 17 9.31 -13.40 -3.43
N ASN A 18 8.12 -14.00 -3.43
CA ASN A 18 7.58 -14.75 -4.57
C ASN A 18 6.67 -13.91 -5.48
N MET A 19 6.47 -12.63 -5.17
CA MET A 19 5.61 -11.74 -5.95
C MET A 19 6.38 -11.11 -7.11
N GLN A 20 5.77 -11.11 -8.29
CA GLN A 20 6.34 -10.51 -9.50
C GLN A 20 5.95 -9.03 -9.59
N TRP A 21 6.73 -8.18 -8.92
CA TRP A 21 6.55 -6.73 -8.91
C TRP A 21 6.77 -6.12 -10.29
N ARG A 22 5.92 -5.17 -10.66
CA ARG A 22 5.97 -4.47 -11.95
C ARG A 22 5.83 -2.97 -11.75
N LYS A 23 6.49 -2.19 -12.62
CA LYS A 23 6.19 -0.76 -12.77
C LYS A 23 4.86 -0.58 -13.51
N LEU A 24 4.15 0.50 -13.18
CA LEU A 24 2.94 0.90 -13.90
C LEU A 24 3.27 2.11 -14.79
N GLY A 25 3.63 1.85 -16.05
CA GLY A 25 4.07 2.89 -16.97
C GLY A 25 5.26 3.68 -16.42
N ASP A 26 5.21 5.00 -16.56
CA ASP A 26 6.24 5.94 -16.08
C ASP A 26 5.95 6.48 -14.67
N PHE A 27 5.01 5.89 -13.93
CA PHE A 27 4.72 6.33 -12.57
C PHE A 27 5.82 5.90 -11.60
N GLU A 28 6.18 6.82 -10.70
CA GLU A 28 7.26 6.66 -9.74
C GLU A 28 6.76 6.30 -8.34
N HIS A 29 7.69 5.89 -7.48
CA HIS A 29 7.50 5.66 -6.04
C HIS A 29 6.60 4.49 -5.64
N PHE A 30 6.22 3.62 -6.59
CA PHE A 30 5.59 2.35 -6.25
C PHE A 30 5.82 1.26 -7.30
N GLU A 31 5.60 0.02 -6.88
CA GLU A 31 5.48 -1.15 -7.75
C GLU A 31 4.15 -1.85 -7.47
N VAL A 32 3.62 -2.54 -8.46
CA VAL A 32 2.35 -3.26 -8.36
C VAL A 32 2.54 -4.75 -8.61
N PHE A 33 1.83 -5.56 -7.85
CA PHE A 33 1.57 -6.96 -8.15
C PHE A 33 0.07 -7.13 -8.39
N ILE A 34 -0.30 -7.50 -9.62
CA ILE A 34 -1.69 -7.78 -9.98
C ILE A 34 -2.01 -9.22 -9.56
N PHE A 35 -2.96 -9.39 -8.66
CA PHE A 35 -3.37 -10.69 -8.15
C PHE A 35 -4.46 -11.33 -9.02
N SER A 36 -5.52 -10.57 -9.32
CA SER A 36 -6.66 -11.06 -10.09
C SER A 36 -7.31 -9.92 -10.87
N VAL A 37 -7.86 -10.24 -12.05
CA VAL A 37 -8.66 -9.32 -12.87
C VAL A 37 -9.92 -10.07 -13.33
N ASP A 38 -11.09 -9.55 -12.98
CA ASP A 38 -12.39 -9.97 -13.48
C ASP A 38 -12.93 -8.88 -14.42
N GLU A 39 -12.64 -9.02 -15.71
CA GLU A 39 -13.05 -8.05 -16.75
C GLU A 39 -14.58 -7.96 -16.87
N ALA A 40 -15.29 -9.08 -16.70
CA ALA A 40 -16.74 -9.11 -16.83
C ALA A 40 -17.42 -8.26 -15.73
N LYS A 41 -16.82 -8.21 -14.54
CA LYS A 41 -17.29 -7.37 -13.42
C LYS A 41 -16.56 -6.03 -13.30
N ASN A 42 -15.53 -5.78 -14.10
CA ASN A 42 -14.63 -4.64 -13.98
C ASN A 42 -13.99 -4.52 -12.58
N ILE A 43 -13.49 -5.64 -12.04
CA ILE A 43 -12.82 -5.70 -10.73
C ILE A 43 -11.36 -6.11 -10.92
N ALA A 44 -10.45 -5.46 -10.22
CA ALA A 44 -9.05 -5.84 -10.14
C ALA A 44 -8.59 -5.85 -8.68
N ASP A 45 -7.96 -6.95 -8.28
CA ASP A 45 -7.29 -7.09 -6.99
C ASP A 45 -5.78 -7.01 -7.21
N PHE A 46 -5.12 -6.13 -6.47
CA PHE A 46 -3.69 -5.90 -6.59
C PHE A 46 -3.09 -5.46 -5.26
N ILE A 47 -1.78 -5.65 -5.12
CA ILE A 47 -0.98 -5.14 -4.01
C ILE A 47 -0.05 -4.06 -4.55
N ILE A 48 0.03 -2.95 -3.84
CA ILE A 48 1.00 -1.89 -4.11
C ILE A 48 2.10 -1.94 -3.05
N LYS A 49 3.35 -1.85 -3.50
CA LYS A 49 4.50 -1.58 -2.64
C LYS A 49 4.96 -0.15 -2.89
N PHE A 50 4.82 0.70 -1.87
CA PHE A 50 5.26 2.09 -1.93
C PHE A 50 6.72 2.25 -1.53
N GLU A 51 7.40 3.22 -2.14
CA GLU A 51 8.68 3.72 -1.65
C GLU A 51 8.46 4.47 -0.33
N PRO A 52 9.24 4.20 0.74
CA PRO A 52 9.03 4.82 2.03
C PRO A 52 9.10 6.36 1.99
N SER A 53 8.14 7.02 2.63
CA SER A 53 8.08 8.48 2.77
C SER A 53 7.99 9.26 1.45
N LYS A 54 7.52 8.62 0.37
CA LYS A 54 7.24 9.26 -0.92
C LYS A 54 5.73 9.28 -1.19
N GLN A 55 5.27 10.35 -1.83
CA GLN A 55 3.91 10.44 -2.34
C GLN A 55 3.88 9.98 -3.79
N ILE A 56 2.82 9.26 -4.17
CA ILE A 56 2.53 8.99 -5.58
C ILE A 56 1.67 10.11 -6.18
N PHE A 57 1.42 10.03 -7.48
CA PHE A 57 0.62 11.02 -8.19
C PHE A 57 -0.81 11.12 -7.65
N LEU A 58 -1.36 12.34 -7.69
CA LEU A 58 -2.75 12.60 -7.33
C LEU A 58 -3.68 11.96 -8.37
N HIS A 59 -4.62 11.14 -7.90
CA HIS A 59 -5.62 10.50 -8.76
C HIS A 59 -6.97 10.42 -8.07
N ARG A 60 -8.01 10.20 -8.89
CA ARG A 60 -9.40 10.05 -8.44
C ARG A 60 -9.85 8.63 -8.71
N HIS A 61 -10.29 7.94 -7.66
CA HIS A 61 -10.96 6.65 -7.79
C HIS A 61 -12.31 6.84 -8.51
N LEU A 62 -12.49 6.14 -9.62
CA LEU A 62 -13.75 6.12 -10.40
C LEU A 62 -14.66 4.93 -10.03
N ALA A 63 -14.18 4.07 -9.12
CA ALA A 63 -14.89 2.92 -8.59
C ALA A 63 -14.63 2.82 -7.07
N LEU A 64 -15.47 2.08 -6.37
CA LEU A 64 -15.22 1.77 -4.96
C LEU A 64 -13.89 1.04 -4.81
N THR A 65 -13.09 1.44 -3.84
CA THR A 65 -11.78 0.84 -3.55
C THR A 65 -11.71 0.54 -2.07
N ASN A 66 -11.40 -0.71 -1.74
CA ASN A 66 -11.14 -1.16 -0.39
C ASN A 66 -9.64 -1.39 -0.25
N THR A 67 -9.05 -0.86 0.82
CA THR A 67 -7.61 -0.96 1.07
C THR A 67 -7.38 -1.65 2.40
N PHE A 68 -6.43 -2.59 2.42
CA PHE A 68 -5.96 -3.23 3.64
C PHE A 68 -4.43 -3.10 3.70
N VAL A 69 -3.92 -2.51 4.78
CA VAL A 69 -2.49 -2.34 5.00
C VAL A 69 -1.94 -3.64 5.59
N VAL A 70 -1.08 -4.32 4.84
CA VAL A 70 -0.48 -5.61 5.24
C VAL A 70 0.80 -5.46 6.05
N ASP A 71 1.55 -4.38 5.84
CA ASP A 71 2.79 -4.03 6.55
C ASP A 71 3.05 -2.51 6.38
N GLY A 72 3.69 -1.89 7.37
CA GLY A 72 4.00 -0.45 7.40
C GLY A 72 2.82 0.47 7.70
N GLU A 73 2.92 1.73 7.25
CA GLU A 73 1.92 2.79 7.44
C GLU A 73 1.54 3.38 6.07
N HIS A 74 0.25 3.59 5.85
CA HIS A 74 -0.27 4.22 4.63
C HIS A 74 -0.93 5.54 5.01
N ILE A 75 -0.42 6.65 4.47
CA ILE A 75 -0.91 8.00 4.74
C ILE A 75 -1.56 8.54 3.48
N ILE A 76 -2.80 9.03 3.60
CA ILE A 76 -3.53 9.65 2.51
C ILE A 76 -3.53 11.16 2.70
N TYR A 77 -3.23 11.86 1.61
CA TYR A 77 -3.19 13.32 1.57
C TYR A 77 -4.37 13.87 0.76
N GLU A 78 -4.87 15.02 1.19
CA GLU A 78 -5.69 15.90 0.36
C GLU A 78 -4.86 16.45 -0.82
N ALA A 79 -5.54 16.96 -1.86
CA ALA A 79 -4.87 17.57 -3.02
C ALA A 79 -3.96 18.76 -2.68
N ASN A 80 -4.14 19.38 -1.50
CA ASN A 80 -3.29 20.47 -0.99
C ASN A 80 -2.13 19.99 -0.10
N GLY A 81 -1.92 18.67 0.01
CA GLY A 81 -0.84 18.06 0.79
C GLY A 81 -1.12 17.92 2.29
N LYS A 82 -2.31 18.28 2.79
CA LYS A 82 -2.68 18.01 4.18
C LYS A 82 -2.99 16.53 4.38
N VAL A 83 -2.56 15.97 5.50
CA VAL A 83 -2.91 14.59 5.89
C VAL A 83 -4.41 14.49 6.13
N ARG A 84 -5.02 13.43 5.58
CA ARG A 84 -6.44 13.10 5.71
C ARG A 84 -6.66 11.83 6.52
N GLU A 85 -5.89 10.78 6.22
CA GLU A 85 -5.96 9.45 6.83
C GLU A 85 -4.56 8.91 7.07
#